data_AF-A0A7S3WRW0-F1
#
_entry.id   AF-A0A7S3WRW0-F1
#
_cell.length_a   1.000
_cell.length_b   1.000
_cell.length_c   1.000
_cell.angle_alpha   90.00
_cell.angle_beta   90.00
_cell.angle_gamma   90.00
#
_symmetry.space_group_name_H-M   'P 1'
#
loop_
_entity.id
_entity.type
_entity.pdbx_description
1 polymer ?
#
loop_
_entity_poly.entity_id
_entity_poly.type
_entity_poly.pdbx_seq_one_letter_code
_entity_poly.pdbx_strand_id
1 'polypeptide(L)'
;EINLAADRTATPAQKEQAIMQMYNDLDAFGACIEDMRLKPSEKSAGDMTALSTVLFADERTLSIALEQIRVIAATRTPILLRGITLTGSSFFPILFAPYFAAVATESGLPWTAYLLSLLFAITNVALVNIQEALEDPFDGDTLDDIRLSDFQPPGYATSVPEASSVSQNQPAQIPVNGASRPS
;
A
#
# COMPACT_ATOMS: atom_id res chain seq x y z
N GLU A 1 12.02 -8.33 9.70
CA GLU A 1 11.71 -6.89 9.66
C GLU A 1 12.17 -6.35 8.32
N ILE A 2 11.27 -6.35 7.34
CA ILE A 2 11.54 -5.71 6.05
C ILE A 2 11.71 -4.22 6.35
N ASN A 3 12.77 -3.64 5.81
CA ASN A 3 13.31 -2.34 6.19
C ASN A 3 12.36 -1.20 5.78
N LEU A 4 11.22 -1.07 6.46
CA LEU A 4 10.17 -0.06 6.25
C LEU A 4 10.72 1.36 6.44
N ALA A 5 11.84 1.50 7.15
CA ALA A 5 12.58 2.75 7.31
C ALA A 5 13.35 3.17 6.04
N ALA A 6 13.75 2.23 5.17
CA ALA A 6 14.49 2.55 3.94
C ALA A 6 13.57 3.11 2.84
N ASP A 7 12.35 2.59 2.74
CA ASP A 7 11.33 3.02 1.76
C ASP A 7 10.87 4.49 1.99
N ARG A 8 10.88 4.93 3.26
CA ARG A 8 10.58 6.32 3.64
C ARG A 8 11.60 7.35 3.12
N THR A 9 12.79 6.90 2.69
CA THR A 9 13.88 7.78 2.20
C THR A 9 14.09 7.73 0.69
N ALA A 10 13.30 6.92 -0.03
CA ALA A 10 13.40 6.83 -1.47
C ALA A 10 13.04 8.19 -2.11
N THR A 11 14.02 8.77 -2.81
CA THR A 11 13.81 10.00 -3.58
C THR A 11 12.69 9.80 -4.59
N PRO A 12 11.94 10.87 -4.97
CA PRO A 12 10.86 10.75 -5.96
C PRO A 12 11.34 10.09 -7.26
N ALA A 13 12.60 10.32 -7.65
CA ALA A 13 13.25 9.65 -8.78
C ALA A 13 13.39 8.13 -8.60
N GLN A 14 13.70 7.63 -7.40
CA GLN A 14 13.80 6.20 -7.12
C GLN A 14 12.42 5.52 -7.14
N LYS A 15 11.38 6.20 -6.63
CA LYS A 15 10.00 5.71 -6.70
C LYS A 15 9.52 5.62 -8.15
N GLU A 16 9.81 6.64 -8.95
CA GLU A 16 9.47 6.65 -10.38
C GLU A 16 10.21 5.53 -11.15
N GLN A 17 11.48 5.29 -10.84
CA GLN A 17 12.25 4.18 -11.42
C GLN A 17 11.67 2.80 -11.03
N ALA A 18 11.27 2.61 -9.77
CA ALA A 18 10.65 1.36 -9.32
C ALA A 18 9.30 1.12 -10.02
N ILE A 19 8.50 2.17 -10.20
CA ILE A 19 7.24 2.11 -10.95
C ILE A 19 7.50 1.72 -12.42
N MET A 20 8.50 2.35 -13.07
CA MET A 20 8.86 1.99 -14.44
C MET A 20 9.35 0.54 -14.57
N GLN A 21 10.15 0.06 -13.60
CA GLN A 21 10.59 -1.33 -13.57
C GLN A 21 9.39 -2.30 -13.45
N MET A 22 8.46 -2.00 -12.56
CA MET A 22 7.24 -2.81 -12.39
C MET A 22 6.40 -2.89 -13.67
N TYR A 23 6.23 -1.77 -14.38
CA TYR A 23 5.51 -1.78 -15.67
C TYR A 23 6.25 -2.59 -16.74
N ASN A 24 7.58 -2.45 -16.83
CA ASN A 24 8.38 -3.24 -17.77
C ASN A 24 8.30 -4.75 -17.47
N ASP A 25 8.30 -5.14 -16.20
CA ASP A 25 8.16 -6.53 -15.78
C ASP A 25 6.76 -7.08 -16.13
N LEU A 26 5.71 -6.28 -15.97
CA LEU A 26 4.34 -6.63 -16.35
C LEU A 26 4.20 -6.81 -17.87
N ASP A 27 4.81 -5.92 -18.65
CA ASP A 27 4.86 -6.03 -20.12
C ASP A 27 5.63 -7.28 -20.58
N ALA A 28 6.77 -7.58 -19.94
CA ALA A 28 7.55 -8.78 -20.23
C ALA A 28 6.78 -10.06 -19.87
N PHE A 29 6.00 -10.03 -18.78
CA PHE A 29 5.13 -11.14 -18.40
C PHE A 29 4.02 -11.37 -19.44
N GLY A 30 3.31 -10.32 -19.85
CA GLY A 30 2.28 -10.43 -20.90
C GLY A 30 2.84 -10.97 -22.22
N ALA A 31 4.02 -10.50 -22.64
CA ALA A 31 4.70 -11.00 -23.84
C ALA A 31 5.08 -12.49 -23.74
N CYS A 32 5.50 -12.95 -22.55
CA CYS A 32 5.81 -14.36 -22.30
C CYS A 32 4.57 -15.26 -22.44
N ILE A 33 3.43 -14.81 -21.90
CA ILE A 33 2.18 -15.57 -22.00
C ILE A 33 1.66 -15.58 -23.44
N GLU A 34 1.80 -14.48 -24.16
CA GLU A 34 1.46 -14.40 -25.58
C GLU A 34 2.33 -15.36 -26.42
N ASP A 35 3.63 -15.46 -26.17
CA ASP A 35 4.49 -16.44 -26.85
C ASP A 35 4.09 -17.90 -26.53
N MET A 36 3.74 -18.18 -25.27
CA MET A 36 3.21 -19.50 -24.88
C MET A 36 1.88 -19.85 -25.57
N ARG A 37 1.04 -18.86 -25.86
CA ARG A 37 -0.20 -19.04 -26.62
C ARG A 37 0.05 -19.27 -28.11
N LEU A 38 0.99 -18.56 -28.70
CA LEU A 38 1.30 -18.66 -30.13
C LEU A 38 2.11 -19.92 -30.47
N LYS A 39 2.90 -20.43 -29.52
CA LYS A 39 3.72 -21.64 -29.67
C LYS A 39 3.38 -22.68 -28.58
N PRO A 40 2.19 -23.30 -28.62
CA PRO A 40 1.86 -24.36 -27.68
C PRO A 40 2.83 -25.53 -27.89
N SER A 41 3.51 -25.94 -26.82
CA SER A 41 4.43 -27.09 -26.86
C SER A 41 3.68 -28.35 -27.30
N GLU A 42 4.21 -29.03 -28.32
CA GLU A 42 3.58 -30.16 -29.02
C GLU A 42 3.21 -31.34 -28.08
N LYS A 43 3.87 -31.46 -26.92
CA LYS A 43 3.65 -32.53 -25.93
C LYS A 43 2.41 -32.35 -25.04
N SER A 44 1.74 -31.21 -25.06
CA SER A 44 0.63 -30.93 -24.12
C SER A 44 -0.38 -29.91 -24.69
N ALA A 45 -0.80 -30.08 -25.94
CA ALA A 45 -1.72 -29.14 -26.60
C ALA A 45 -3.11 -29.03 -25.92
N GLY A 46 -3.57 -30.09 -25.26
CA GLY A 46 -4.86 -30.13 -24.55
C GLY A 46 -4.86 -29.36 -23.23
N ASP A 47 -3.90 -29.64 -22.34
CA ASP A 47 -3.83 -29.02 -21.01
C ASP A 47 -3.33 -27.57 -21.06
N MET A 48 -2.45 -27.25 -22.02
CA MET A 48 -1.88 -25.91 -22.19
C MET A 48 -2.92 -24.87 -22.64
N THR A 49 -3.95 -25.28 -23.38
CA THR A 49 -5.02 -24.36 -23.78
C THR A 49 -5.85 -23.92 -22.57
N ALA A 50 -6.18 -24.84 -21.67
CA ALA A 50 -6.87 -24.51 -20.43
C ALA A 50 -5.97 -23.69 -19.49
N LEU A 51 -4.72 -24.09 -19.30
CA LEU A 51 -3.74 -23.37 -18.47
C LEU A 51 -3.55 -21.94 -18.99
N SER A 52 -3.26 -21.77 -20.27
CA SER A 52 -3.06 -20.43 -20.86
C SER A 52 -4.29 -19.55 -20.65
N THR A 53 -5.51 -20.05 -20.85
CA THR A 53 -6.72 -19.26 -20.57
C THR A 53 -6.87 -18.83 -19.12
N VAL A 54 -6.53 -19.69 -18.15
CA VAL A 54 -6.55 -19.35 -16.73
C VAL A 54 -5.48 -18.32 -16.40
N LEU A 55 -4.28 -18.48 -16.97
CA LEU A 55 -3.15 -17.61 -16.73
C LEU A 55 -3.38 -16.21 -17.32
N PHE A 56 -3.99 -16.11 -18.51
CA PHE A 56 -4.45 -14.83 -19.08
C PHE A 56 -5.54 -14.16 -18.22
N ALA A 57 -6.47 -14.95 -17.67
CA ALA A 57 -7.51 -14.41 -16.79
C ALA A 57 -6.90 -13.86 -15.50
N ASP A 58 -5.89 -14.54 -14.95
CA ASP A 58 -5.16 -14.11 -13.76
C ASP A 58 -4.32 -12.85 -14.03
N GLU A 59 -3.56 -12.81 -15.14
CA GLU A 59 -2.79 -11.64 -15.58
C GLU A 59 -3.67 -10.40 -15.71
N ARG A 60 -4.82 -10.54 -16.37
CA ARG A 60 -5.77 -9.44 -16.52
C ARG A 60 -6.31 -8.98 -15.17
N THR A 61 -6.58 -9.90 -14.26
CA THR A 61 -7.06 -9.59 -12.91
C THR A 61 -6.01 -8.84 -12.12
N LEU A 62 -4.74 -9.26 -12.21
CA LEU A 62 -3.58 -8.59 -11.61
C LEU A 62 -3.46 -7.15 -12.15
N SER A 63 -3.47 -6.98 -13.48
CA SER A 63 -3.38 -5.66 -14.12
C SER A 63 -4.49 -4.71 -13.69
N ILE A 64 -5.74 -5.19 -13.64
CA ILE A 64 -6.88 -4.40 -13.17
C ILE A 64 -6.73 -4.02 -11.69
N ALA A 65 -6.33 -4.97 -10.84
CA ALA A 65 -6.14 -4.73 -9.42
C ALA A 65 -5.05 -3.68 -9.15
N LEU A 66 -3.95 -3.71 -9.90
CA LEU A 66 -2.89 -2.70 -9.81
C LEU A 66 -3.38 -1.30 -10.19
N GLU A 67 -4.10 -1.17 -11.30
CA GLU A 67 -4.65 0.14 -11.69
C GLU A 67 -5.70 0.63 -10.69
N GLN A 68 -6.49 -0.27 -10.10
CA GLN A 68 -7.42 0.10 -9.01
C GLN A 68 -6.67 0.63 -7.78
N ILE A 69 -5.63 -0.06 -7.32
CA ILE A 69 -4.81 0.39 -6.19
C ILE A 69 -4.16 1.73 -6.52
N ARG A 70 -3.63 1.89 -7.74
CA ARG A 70 -3.04 3.14 -8.20
C ARG A 70 -4.05 4.28 -8.20
N VAL A 71 -5.26 4.04 -8.69
CA VAL A 71 -6.34 5.02 -8.66
C VAL A 71 -6.65 5.40 -7.22
N ILE A 72 -6.79 4.45 -6.29
CA ILE A 72 -7.03 4.76 -4.87
C ILE A 72 -5.88 5.58 -4.28
N ALA A 73 -4.63 5.21 -4.55
CA ALA A 73 -3.44 5.91 -4.07
C ALA A 73 -3.29 7.33 -4.68
N ALA A 74 -3.74 7.52 -5.92
CA ALA A 74 -3.69 8.81 -6.61
C ALA A 74 -4.90 9.71 -6.29
N THR A 75 -6.04 9.12 -5.95
CA THR A 75 -7.27 9.85 -5.63
C THR A 75 -7.21 10.35 -4.20
N ARG A 76 -6.33 11.32 -3.95
CA ARG A 76 -6.32 12.10 -2.72
C ARG A 76 -7.53 13.04 -2.67
N THR A 77 -7.92 13.44 -1.48
CA THR A 77 -8.88 14.53 -1.30
C THR A 77 -8.35 15.78 -2.01
N PRO A 78 -9.10 16.40 -2.95
CA PRO A 78 -8.61 17.57 -3.66
C PRO A 78 -8.31 18.70 -2.66
N ILE A 79 -7.17 19.37 -2.82
CA ILE A 79 -6.63 20.41 -1.91
C ILE A 79 -7.67 21.49 -1.57
N LEU A 80 -8.56 21.82 -2.53
CA LEU A 80 -9.64 22.76 -2.32
C LEU A 80 -10.70 22.26 -1.33
N LEU A 81 -11.12 21.00 -1.43
CA LEU A 81 -12.11 20.42 -0.52
C LEU A 81 -11.51 20.27 0.89
N ARG A 82 -10.25 19.83 0.96
CA ARG A 82 -9.48 19.79 2.22
C ARG A 82 -9.41 21.16 2.88
N GLY A 83 -9.04 22.19 2.10
CA GLY A 83 -8.98 23.57 2.58
C GLY A 83 -10.33 24.08 3.11
N ILE A 84 -11.43 23.73 2.43
CA ILE A 84 -12.79 24.09 2.88
C ILE A 84 -13.14 23.39 4.20
N THR A 85 -12.80 22.11 4.38
CA THR A 85 -13.08 21.40 5.64
C THR A 85 -12.29 22.00 6.82
N LEU A 86 -10.99 22.25 6.66
CA LEU A 86 -10.17 22.85 7.73
C LEU A 86 -10.66 24.25 8.09
N THR A 87 -10.97 25.04 7.07
CA THR A 87 -11.50 26.39 7.24
C THR A 87 -12.89 26.36 7.88
N GLY A 88 -13.77 25.47 7.42
CA GLY A 88 -15.12 25.26 7.97
C GLY A 88 -15.10 24.86 9.43
N SER A 89 -14.16 23.99 9.84
CA SER A 89 -13.96 23.63 11.25
C SER A 89 -13.69 24.83 12.16
N SER A 90 -12.95 25.82 11.67
CA SER A 90 -12.68 27.06 12.40
C SER A 90 -13.88 28.02 12.43
N PHE A 91 -14.76 27.98 11.42
CA PHE A 91 -15.96 28.80 11.35
C PHE A 91 -17.13 28.25 12.18
N PHE A 92 -17.22 26.94 12.35
CA PHE A 92 -18.31 26.31 13.09
C PHE A 92 -18.50 26.85 14.53
N PRO A 93 -17.45 27.02 15.36
CA PRO A 93 -17.60 27.61 16.69
C PRO A 93 -18.17 29.03 16.65
N ILE A 94 -17.81 29.85 15.66
CA ILE A 94 -18.29 31.23 15.53
C ILE A 94 -19.78 31.25 15.18
N LEU A 95 -20.21 30.37 14.28
CA LEU A 95 -21.61 30.26 13.88
C LEU A 95 -22.50 29.70 14.99
N PHE A 96 -22.01 28.73 15.77
CA PHE A 96 -22.79 28.07 16.81
C PHE A 96 -22.67 28.73 18.20
N ALA A 97 -21.70 29.63 18.43
CA ALA A 97 -21.57 30.39 19.68
C ALA A 97 -22.86 31.13 20.13
N PRO A 98 -23.56 31.91 19.28
CA PRO A 98 -24.79 32.59 19.69
C PRO A 98 -25.91 31.60 20.04
N TYR A 99 -25.94 30.44 19.38
CA TYR A 99 -26.89 29.38 19.70
C TYR A 99 -26.65 28.80 21.09
N PHE A 100 -25.39 28.51 21.45
CA PHE A 100 -25.06 28.05 22.80
C PHE A 100 -25.39 29.09 23.87
N ALA A 101 -25.17 30.38 23.58
CA ALA A 101 -25.57 31.46 24.48
C ALA A 101 -27.09 31.52 24.71
N ALA A 102 -27.89 31.37 23.64
CA ALA A 102 -29.35 31.32 23.74
C ALA A 102 -29.84 30.13 24.60
N VAL A 103 -29.24 28.95 24.42
CA VAL A 103 -29.55 27.75 25.22
C VAL A 103 -29.21 27.94 26.70
N ALA A 104 -28.10 28.62 27.04
CA ALA A 104 -27.78 28.95 28.43
C ALA A 104 -28.83 29.89 29.06
N THR A 105 -29.33 30.88 28.31
CA THR A 105 -30.37 31.79 28.80
C THR A 105 -31.72 31.11 28.97
N GLU A 106 -32.11 30.21 28.07
CA GLU A 106 -33.39 29.49 28.15
C GLU A 106 -33.40 28.39 29.22
N SER A 107 -32.29 27.67 29.39
CA SER A 107 -32.17 26.62 30.41
C SER A 107 -31.99 27.15 31.83
N GLY A 108 -31.67 28.44 32.00
CA GLY A 108 -31.38 29.07 33.30
C GLY A 108 -30.11 28.54 33.98
N LEU A 109 -29.36 27.66 33.30
CA LEU A 109 -28.16 26.99 33.79
C LEU A 109 -26.99 27.35 32.87
N PRO A 110 -26.04 28.20 33.31
CA PRO A 110 -24.93 28.62 32.46
C PRO A 110 -23.99 27.46 32.09
N TRP A 111 -23.94 26.41 32.91
CA TRP A 111 -23.14 25.21 32.67
C TRP A 111 -23.52 24.45 31.40
N THR A 112 -24.79 24.52 30.98
CA THR A 112 -25.31 23.80 29.81
C THR A 112 -24.60 24.23 28.52
N ALA A 113 -24.34 25.53 28.37
CA ALA A 113 -23.64 26.05 27.19
C ALA A 113 -22.16 25.63 27.14
N TYR A 114 -21.48 25.62 28.29
CA TYR A 114 -20.08 25.17 28.37
C TYR A 114 -19.95 23.69 28.02
N LEU A 115 -20.85 22.85 28.54
CA LEU A 115 -20.84 21.41 28.29
C LEU A 115 -21.14 21.09 26.82
N LEU A 116 -22.12 21.79 26.23
CA LEU A 116 -22.48 21.63 24.83
C LEU A 116 -21.38 22.15 23.89
N SER A 117 -20.77 23.30 24.20
CA SER A 117 -19.64 23.84 23.44
C SER A 117 -18.41 22.93 23.50
N LEU A 118 -18.13 22.31 24.66
CA LEU A 118 -17.04 21.35 24.82
C LEU A 118 -17.29 20.08 23.99
N LEU A 119 -18.50 19.51 24.07
CA LEU A 119 -18.87 18.33 23.29
C LEU A 119 -18.79 18.62 21.78
N PHE A 120 -19.26 19.79 21.37
CA PHE A 120 -19.17 20.25 19.99
C PHE A 120 -17.73 20.39 19.51
N ALA A 121 -16.85 20.99 20.32
CA ALA A 121 -15.44 21.13 20.01
C ALA A 121 -14.74 19.77 19.86
N ILE A 122 -14.96 18.85 20.80
CA ILE A 122 -14.40 17.49 20.74
C ILE A 122 -14.87 16.77 19.47
N THR A 123 -16.16 16.84 19.18
CA THR A 123 -16.75 16.20 18.00
C THR A 123 -16.15 16.76 16.71
N ASN A 124 -16.07 18.09 16.60
CA ASN A 124 -15.53 18.77 15.41
C ASN A 124 -14.05 18.46 15.18
N VAL A 125 -13.24 18.45 16.25
CA VAL A 125 -11.81 18.08 16.15
C VAL A 125 -11.66 16.60 15.77
N ALA A 126 -12.46 15.70 16.35
CA ALA A 126 -12.42 14.28 16.00
C ALA A 126 -12.77 14.04 14.53
N LEU A 127 -13.78 14.74 14.00
CA LEU A 127 -14.19 14.66 12.60
C LEU A 127 -13.09 15.08 11.63
N VAL A 128 -12.38 16.17 11.93
CA VAL A 128 -11.26 16.65 11.10
C VAL A 128 -10.09 15.67 11.18
N ASN A 129 -9.77 15.18 12.37
CA ASN A 129 -8.67 14.24 12.55
C ASN A 129 -8.90 12.92 11.80
N ILE A 130 -10.13 12.38 11.81
CA ILE A 130 -10.46 11.17 11.04
C ILE A 130 -10.37 11.42 9.54
N GLN A 131 -10.80 12.58 9.05
CA GLN A 131 -10.69 12.92 7.62
C GLN A 131 -9.24 13.06 7.16
N GLU A 132 -8.37 13.61 8.00
CA GLU A 132 -6.93 13.68 7.74
C GLU A 132 -6.30 12.29 7.76
N ALA A 133 -6.65 11.47 8.76
CA ALA A 133 -6.18 10.10 8.88
C ALA A 133 -6.58 9.19 7.71
N LEU A 134 -7.70 9.49 7.03
CA LEU A 134 -8.18 8.74 5.87
C LEU A 134 -7.68 9.30 4.53
N GLU A 135 -6.88 10.37 4.52
CA GLU A 135 -6.46 11.04 3.29
C GLU A 135 -5.43 10.24 2.48
N ASP A 136 -4.53 9.53 3.16
CA ASP A 136 -3.51 8.69 2.53
C ASP A 136 -3.42 7.31 3.23
N PRO A 137 -4.16 6.30 2.77
CA PRO A 137 -4.24 5.00 3.44
C PRO A 137 -2.95 4.15 3.32
N PHE A 138 -1.93 4.66 2.62
CA PHE A 138 -0.68 3.94 2.33
C PHE A 138 0.57 4.64 2.89
N ASP A 139 0.42 5.73 3.66
CA ASP A 139 1.57 6.46 4.22
C ASP A 139 2.21 5.75 5.45
N GLY A 140 1.42 4.96 6.17
CA GLY A 140 1.84 4.19 7.32
C GLY A 140 2.02 5.00 8.60
N ASP A 141 1.45 6.20 8.67
CA ASP A 141 1.51 7.09 9.83
C ASP A 141 0.31 6.90 10.78
N THR A 142 -0.80 6.33 10.31
CA THR A 142 -2.02 6.04 11.08
C THR A 142 -2.10 4.56 11.47
N LEU A 143 -2.85 4.28 12.56
CA LEU A 143 -3.20 2.93 13.01
C LEU A 143 -4.13 2.19 12.04
N ASP A 144 -4.90 2.91 11.21
CA ASP A 144 -5.90 2.37 10.27
C ASP A 144 -5.35 2.18 8.84
N ASP A 145 -4.05 2.39 8.65
CA ASP A 145 -3.41 2.29 7.35
C ASP A 145 -3.20 0.84 6.91
N ILE A 146 -3.19 0.65 5.60
CA ILE A 146 -3.05 -0.68 4.98
C ILE A 146 -1.58 -1.11 5.01
N ARG A 147 -1.28 -2.17 5.78
CA ARG A 147 0.06 -2.79 5.83
C ARG A 147 0.20 -3.82 4.71
N LEU A 148 0.75 -3.39 3.57
CA LEU A 148 0.99 -4.27 2.42
C LEU A 148 2.02 -5.39 2.72
N SER A 149 2.91 -5.20 3.70
CA SER A 149 3.90 -6.20 4.13
C SER A 149 3.28 -7.44 4.77
N ASP A 150 2.10 -7.29 5.37
CA ASP A 150 1.45 -8.33 6.16
C ASP A 150 0.50 -9.16 5.29
N PHE A 151 0.28 -8.72 4.05
CA PHE A 151 -0.50 -9.45 3.06
C PHE A 151 0.31 -10.66 2.54
N GLN A 152 0.05 -11.82 3.13
CA GLN A 152 0.53 -13.11 2.61
C GLN A 152 -0.61 -13.78 1.84
N PRO A 153 -0.52 -13.92 0.50
CA PRO A 153 -1.51 -14.68 -0.25
C PRO A 153 -1.50 -16.16 0.20
N PRO A 154 -2.67 -16.78 0.44
CA PRO A 154 -2.75 -18.18 0.85
C PRO A 154 -2.14 -19.07 -0.24
N GLY A 155 -1.16 -19.89 0.14
CA GLY A 155 -0.54 -20.89 -0.74
C GLY A 155 0.77 -20.46 -1.42
N TYR A 156 1.22 -19.22 -1.27
CA TYR A 156 2.53 -18.78 -1.76
C TYR A 156 3.42 -18.35 -0.59
N ALA A 157 4.33 -19.24 -0.17
CA ALA A 157 5.44 -18.87 0.68
C ALA A 157 6.43 -18.08 -0.18
N THR A 158 6.40 -16.75 -0.09
CA THR A 158 7.42 -15.89 -0.66
C THR A 158 8.69 -16.04 0.18
N SER A 159 9.46 -17.10 -0.06
CA SER A 159 10.86 -17.12 0.34
C SER A 159 11.58 -16.08 -0.51
N VAL A 160 11.54 -14.82 -0.10
CA VAL A 160 12.47 -13.81 -0.58
C VAL A 160 13.85 -14.36 -0.19
N PRO A 161 14.75 -14.68 -1.13
CA PRO A 161 16.12 -14.97 -0.78
C PRO A 161 16.64 -13.71 -0.11
N GLU A 162 16.89 -13.81 1.19
CA GLU A 162 17.52 -12.74 1.95
C GLU A 162 18.73 -12.29 1.14
N ALA A 163 18.77 -11.01 0.75
CA ALA A 163 19.93 -10.41 0.13
C ALA A 163 21.04 -10.28 1.20
N SER A 164 21.46 -11.41 1.73
CA SER A 164 22.52 -11.57 2.71
C SER A 164 23.83 -11.47 1.95
N SER A 165 24.39 -10.26 1.98
CA SER A 165 25.83 -10.00 1.92
C SER A 165 26.61 -10.83 0.90
N VAL A 166 26.86 -10.24 -0.27
CA VAL A 166 28.11 -10.55 -1.01
C VAL A 166 29.27 -10.12 -0.10
N SER A 167 29.65 -11.00 0.82
CA SER A 167 30.88 -10.88 1.58
C SER A 167 31.99 -11.49 0.74
N GLN A 168 32.97 -10.65 0.44
CA GLN A 168 34.21 -10.97 -0.25
C GLN A 168 35.01 -12.06 0.50
N ASN A 169 35.84 -12.78 -0.26
CA ASN A 169 36.99 -13.63 0.13
C ASN A 169 36.72 -15.03 0.71
N GLN A 170 37.09 -16.08 -0.04
CA GLN A 170 38.41 -16.76 0.02
C GLN A 170 38.40 -17.95 -1.00
N PRO A 171 39.44 -18.18 -1.83
CA PRO A 171 39.46 -19.32 -2.75
C PRO A 171 39.65 -20.65 -2.01
N ALA A 172 38.87 -21.66 -2.39
CA ALA A 172 38.92 -23.01 -1.83
C ALA A 172 40.30 -23.67 -2.10
N GLN A 173 40.96 -24.10 -1.02
CA GLN A 173 42.13 -24.98 -1.10
C GLN A 173 41.67 -26.41 -1.41
N ILE A 174 42.28 -27.02 -2.44
CA ILE A 174 42.06 -28.42 -2.83
C ILE A 174 42.91 -29.32 -1.92
N PRO A 175 42.34 -30.28 -1.16
CA PRO A 175 43.14 -31.29 -0.51
C PRO A 175 43.49 -32.40 -1.50
N VAL A 176 44.78 -32.48 -1.83
CA VAL A 176 45.41 -33.65 -2.45
C VAL A 176 45.42 -34.77 -1.42
N ASN A 177 44.84 -35.93 -1.72
CA ASN A 177 45.18 -37.13 -0.98
C ASN A 177 45.25 -38.35 -1.90
N GLY A 178 46.44 -38.96 -1.92
CA GLY A 178 46.80 -40.09 -2.76
C GLY A 178 46.56 -41.44 -2.10
N ALA A 179 46.34 -42.42 -2.98
CA ALA A 179 46.71 -43.84 -2.91
C ALA A 179 46.22 -44.69 -1.72
N SER A 180 45.46 -45.76 -2.02
CA SER A 180 45.98 -47.14 -2.08
C SER A 180 44.89 -48.18 -2.42
N ARG A 181 45.20 -49.08 -3.36
CA ARG A 181 44.52 -50.37 -3.63
C ARG A 181 44.75 -51.35 -2.45
N PRO A 182 43.87 -52.33 -2.20
CA PRO A 182 44.10 -53.72 -2.68
C PRO A 182 42.77 -54.49 -2.94
N SER A 183 42.66 -55.68 -3.52
CA SER A 183 43.58 -56.68 -4.09
C SER A 183 42.84 -57.38 -5.23
#